data_AF-X1NTD2-F1
#
_entry.id   AF-X1NTD2-F1
#
_cell.length_a   1.000
_cell.length_b   1.000
_cell.length_c   1.000
_cell.angle_alpha   90.00
_cell.angle_beta   90.00
_cell.angle_gamma   90.00
#
_symmetry.space_group_name_H-M   'P 1'
#
loop_
_entity.id
_entity.type
_entity.pdbx_description
1 polymer ?
#
loop_
_entity_poly.entity_id
_entity_poly.type
_entity_poly.pdbx_seq_one_letter_code
_entity_poly.pdbx_strand_id
1 'polypeptide(L)'
;VLVLVPPSLVIQWKDEMASKFNIKFVTTDDKYYEEEKEKLWKKNNLVIASLNMAKSKKNSEIITRIDYDMVIADEAHHLKNR
;
A
#
# COMPACT_ATOMS: atom_id res chain seq x y z
N VAL A 1 5.42 3.17 7.23
CA VAL A 1 4.70 4.05 6.28
C VAL A 1 3.85 3.23 5.32
N LEU A 2 2.57 3.59 5.19
CA LEU A 2 1.63 3.02 4.21
C LEU A 2 1.18 4.11 3.23
N VAL A 3 1.27 3.83 1.93
CA VAL A 3 0.74 4.71 0.88
C VAL A 3 -0.44 4.02 0.20
N LEU A 4 -1.61 4.66 0.23
CA LEU A 4 -2.86 4.20 -0.35
C LEU A 4 -3.18 5.03 -1.58
N VAL A 5 -3.29 4.38 -2.73
CA VAL A 5 -3.47 5.06 -4.02
C VAL A 5 -4.58 4.40 -4.86
N PRO A 6 -5.09 5.05 -5.92
CA PRO A 6 -5.84 4.36 -6.96
C PRO A 6 -5.03 3.21 -7.59
N PRO A 7 -5.66 2.09 -8.01
CA PRO A 7 -4.94 0.95 -8.58
C PRO A 7 -3.98 1.29 -9.72
N SER A 8 -4.37 2.25 -10.57
CA SER A 8 -3.54 2.71 -11.71
C SER A 8 -2.25 3.42 -11.29
N LEU A 9 -2.15 3.90 -10.05
CA LEU A 9 -1.03 4.71 -9.57
C LEU A 9 -0.03 3.93 -8.70
N VAL A 10 -0.29 2.65 -8.40
CA VAL A 10 0.59 1.84 -7.53
C VAL A 10 2.01 1.76 -8.08
N ILE A 11 2.16 1.39 -9.36
CA ILE A 11 3.47 1.27 -10.00
C ILE A 11 4.14 2.63 -10.18
N GLN A 12 3.36 3.66 -10.57
CA GLN A 12 3.90 5.01 -10.72
C GLN A 12 4.49 5.52 -9.41
N TRP A 13 3.77 5.39 -8.29
CA TRP A 13 4.29 5.79 -6.97
C TRP A 13 5.55 5.01 -6.58
N LYS A 14 5.59 3.70 -6.88
CA LYS A 14 6.79 2.88 -6.63
C LYS A 14 7.99 3.41 -7.39
N ASP A 15 7.82 3.69 -8.68
CA ASP A 15 8.88 4.17 -9.55
C ASP A 15 9.32 5.59 -9.18
N GLU A 16 8.40 6.47 -8.79
CA GLU A 16 8.72 7.81 -8.32
C GLU A 16 9.48 7.80 -6.99
N MET A 17 9.05 6.98 -6.02
CA MET A 17 9.76 6.82 -4.76
C MET A 17 11.19 6.30 -4.98
N ALA A 18 11.37 5.34 -5.88
CA ALA A 18 12.68 4.80 -6.22
C ALA A 18 13.55 5.79 -6.99
N SER A 19 13.02 6.47 -8.01
CA SER A 19 13.81 7.32 -8.91
C SER A 19 14.09 8.71 -8.35
N LYS A 20 13.13 9.33 -7.67
CA LYS A 20 13.25 10.71 -7.16
C LYS A 20 13.85 10.77 -5.76
N PHE A 21 13.57 9.74 -4.94
CA PHE A 21 13.94 9.75 -3.51
C PHE A 21 14.86 8.60 -3.12
N ASN A 22 15.15 7.66 -4.02
CA ASN A 22 15.92 6.45 -3.73
C ASN A 22 15.33 5.61 -2.57
N ILE A 23 14.00 5.64 -2.42
CA ILE A 23 13.27 4.87 -1.40
C ILE A 23 12.55 3.71 -2.09
N LYS A 24 12.84 2.48 -1.64
CA LYS A 24 12.24 1.27 -2.21
C LYS A 24 11.03 0.85 -1.39
N PHE A 25 9.85 0.96 -2.02
CA PHE A 25 8.61 0.41 -1.49
C PHE A 25 8.33 -0.97 -2.08
N VAL A 26 7.71 -1.84 -1.28
CA VAL A 26 7.07 -3.06 -1.79
C VAL A 26 5.62 -2.76 -2.16
N THR A 27 5.08 -3.47 -3.14
CA THR A 27 3.69 -3.27 -3.55
C THR A 27 2.90 -4.57 -3.60
N THR A 28 1.57 -4.44 -3.57
CA THR A 28 0.66 -5.58 -3.73
C THR A 28 0.62 -6.16 -5.14
N ASP A 29 1.26 -5.49 -6.10
CA ASP A 29 1.32 -5.92 -7.51
C ASP A 29 2.65 -6.62 -7.83
N ASP A 30 3.57 -6.69 -6.86
CA ASP A 30 4.83 -7.42 -7.02
C ASP A 30 4.56 -8.92 -7.17
N LYS A 31 5.17 -9.57 -8.17
CA LYS A 31 4.94 -11.00 -8.50
C LYS A 31 5.14 -11.98 -7.32
N TYR A 32 5.89 -11.58 -6.29
CA TYR A 32 6.12 -12.35 -5.07
C TYR A 32 4.98 -12.22 -4.04
N TYR A 33 3.92 -11.48 -4.36
CA TYR A 33 2.79 -11.22 -3.47
C TYR A 33 1.87 -12.43 -3.25
N GLU A 34 1.74 -13.33 -4.24
CA GLU A 34 0.73 -14.39 -4.18
C GLU A 34 0.99 -15.43 -3.08
N GLU A 35 2.25 -15.73 -2.78
CA GLU A 35 2.61 -16.78 -1.83
C GLU A 35 2.56 -16.30 -0.36
N GLU A 36 2.69 -14.99 -0.09
CA GLU A 36 2.96 -14.48 1.26
C GLU A 36 2.25 -13.14 1.60
N LYS A 37 1.00 -12.94 1.17
CA LYS A 37 0.23 -11.69 1.39
C LYS A 37 0.27 -11.12 2.82
N GLU A 38 0.18 -11.97 3.85
CA GLU A 38 0.24 -11.49 5.24
C GLU A 38 1.61 -10.96 5.63
N LYS A 39 2.67 -11.57 5.09
CA LYS A 39 4.04 -11.15 5.34
C LYS A 39 4.34 -9.84 4.64
N LEU A 40 3.67 -9.51 3.53
CA LEU A 40 3.81 -8.20 2.90
C LEU A 40 3.51 -7.08 3.90
N TRP A 41 2.35 -7.14 4.57
CA TRP A 41 1.94 -6.12 5.54
C TRP A 41 2.80 -6.12 6.80
N LYS A 42 3.10 -7.30 7.35
CA LYS A 42 3.78 -7.41 8.66
C LYS A 42 5.31 -7.30 8.60
N LYS A 43 5.94 -7.67 7.48
CA LYS A 43 7.41 -7.71 7.36
C LYS A 43 8.02 -6.49 6.67
N ASN A 44 7.21 -5.62 6.06
CA ASN A 44 7.71 -4.49 5.32
C ASN A 44 7.23 -3.18 5.93
N ASN A 45 8.19 -2.29 6.20
CA ASN A 45 7.92 -0.99 6.81
C ASN A 45 7.42 0.05 5.81
N LEU A 46 7.60 -0.19 4.51
CA LEU A 46 7.31 0.74 3.42
C LEU A 46 6.45 0.01 2.37
N VAL A 47 5.15 0.25 2.40
CA VAL A 47 4.19 -0.43 1.53
C VAL A 47 3.39 0.58 0.71
N ILE A 48 3.27 0.36 -0.60
CA ILE A 48 2.29 1.03 -1.47
C ILE A 48 1.23 0.01 -1.87
N ALA A 49 -0.03 0.36 -1.70
CA ALA A 49 -1.13 -0.51 -2.08
C ALA A 49 -2.29 0.29 -2.65
N SER A 50 -3.09 -0.38 -3.47
CA SER A 50 -4.36 0.22 -3.87
C SER A 50 -5.34 0.25 -2.70
N LEU A 51 -6.14 1.30 -2.61
CA LEU A 51 -7.20 1.38 -1.58
C LEU A 51 -8.17 0.19 -1.67
N ASN A 52 -8.45 -0.29 -2.89
CA ASN A 52 -9.30 -1.46 -3.11
C ASN A 52 -8.72 -2.73 -2.49
N MET A 53 -7.40 -2.93 -2.57
CA MET A 53 -6.73 -4.06 -1.91
C MET A 53 -6.77 -3.89 -0.38
N ALA A 54 -6.43 -2.69 0.10
CA ALA A 54 -6.36 -2.38 1.53
C ALA A 54 -7.71 -2.51 2.25
N LYS A 55 -8.81 -2.06 1.61
CA LYS A 55 -10.16 -2.09 2.20
C LYS A 55 -10.83 -3.46 2.21
N SER A 56 -10.26 -4.47 1.54
CA SER A 56 -10.80 -5.82 1.60
C SER A 56 -10.82 -6.32 3.04
N LYS A 57 -11.85 -7.09 3.43
CA LYS A 57 -12.02 -7.56 4.81
C LYS A 57 -10.75 -8.23 5.36
N LYS A 58 -10.15 -9.13 4.56
CA LYS A 58 -8.90 -9.83 4.90
C LYS A 58 -7.73 -8.88 5.17
N ASN A 59 -7.52 -7.89 4.30
CA ASN A 59 -6.36 -7.00 4.44
C ASN A 59 -6.59 -5.91 5.49
N SER A 60 -7.79 -5.33 5.54
CA SER A 60 -8.12 -4.27 6.50
C SER A 60 -8.00 -4.74 7.96
N GLU A 61 -8.38 -5.99 8.26
CA GLU A 61 -8.19 -6.60 9.59
C GLU A 61 -6.71 -6.72 10.00
N ILE A 62 -5.80 -6.87 9.02
CA ILE A 62 -4.35 -6.94 9.27
C ILE A 62 -3.77 -5.53 9.35
N ILE A 63 -4.08 -4.68 8.38
CA ILE A 63 -3.55 -3.32 8.24
C ILE A 63 -3.91 -2.46 9.45
N THR A 64 -5.14 -2.56 9.95
CA THR A 64 -5.58 -1.76 11.11
C THR A 64 -4.95 -2.18 12.44
N ARG A 65 -4.27 -3.34 12.48
CA ARG A 65 -3.51 -3.81 13.65
C ARG A 65 -2.03 -3.42 13.61
N ILE A 66 -1.59 -2.76 12.55
CA ILE A 66 -0.20 -2.32 12.38
C ILE A 66 -0.13 -0.84 12.73
N ASP A 67 0.78 -0.49 13.64
CA ASP A 67 1.09 0.89 13.97
C ASP A 67 2.02 1.46 12.90
N TYR A 68 1.47 2.28 12.01
CA TYR A 68 2.26 2.98 11.00
C TYR A 68 2.67 4.36 11.53
N ASP A 69 3.95 4.72 11.36
CA ASP A 69 4.41 6.10 11.64
C ASP A 69 3.70 7.14 10.76
N MET A 70 3.25 6.73 9.57
CA MET A 70 2.57 7.59 8.61
C MET A 70 1.70 6.76 7.65
N VAL A 71 0.52 7.29 7.36
CA VAL A 71 -0.36 6.81 6.29
C VAL A 71 -0.62 7.96 5.32
N ILE A 72 -0.37 7.72 4.04
CA ILE A 72 -0.58 8.68 2.95
C ILE A 72 -1.74 8.15 2.11
N ALA A 73 -2.74 8.99 1.85
CA ALA A 73 -3.84 8.65 0.95
C ALA A 73 -3.82 9.61 -0.23
N ASP A 74 -3.53 9.07 -1.42
CA ASP A 74 -3.60 9.80 -2.67
C ASP A 74 -5.04 9.79 -3.19
N GLU A 75 -5.40 10.87 -3.90
CA GLU A 75 -6.76 11.09 -4.41
C GLU A 75 -7.86 10.91 -3.36
N ALA A 76 -7.62 11.41 -2.15
CA ALA A 76 -8.55 11.32 -1.01
C ALA A 76 -9.94 11.91 -1.32
N HIS A 77 -10.04 12.79 -2.32
CA HIS A 77 -11.30 13.35 -2.80
C HIS A 77 -12.26 12.29 -3.40
N HIS A 78 -11.75 11.10 -3.75
CA HIS A 78 -12.56 9.95 -4.16
C HIS A 78 -13.10 9.12 -2.98
N LEU A 79 -12.65 9.38 -1.76
CA LEU A 79 -13.15 8.71 -0.56
C LEU A 79 -14.57 9.20 -0.26
N LYS A 80 -15.57 8.37 -0.58
CA LYS A 80 -16.96 8.60 -0.19
C LYS A 80 -17.34 7.59 0.88
N ASN A 81 -17.85 8.07 2.01
CA ASN A 81 -18.56 7.22 2.98
C ASN A 81 -19.87 6.78 2.34
N ARG A 82 -20.05 5.47 2.15
CA ARG A 82 -21.35 4.84 2.03
C ARG A 82 -21.55 3.94 3.23
#